data_AF-A0A6A8AC45-F1
#
_entry.id   AF-A0A6A8AC45-F1
#
_cell.length_a   1.000
_cell.length_b   1.000
_cell.length_c   1.000
_cell.angle_alpha   90.00
_cell.angle_beta   90.00
_cell.angle_gamma   90.00
#
_symmetry.space_group_name_H-M   'P 1'
#
loop_
_entity.id
_entity.type
_entity.pdbx_description
1 polymer ?
#
loop_
_entity_poly.entity_id
_entity_poly.type
_entity_poly.pdbx_seq_one_letter_code
_entity_poly.pdbx_strand_id
1 'polypeptide(L)'
;MKSPFPKRYWTRASIEFLSEKFDHPIFDYEQDWAYTVADFGRLDAYLSVFRERSINDDIRFTLGDMIIQAFEDEGDLAADPRWVEFLAHVSADFRIHAHQVWYWAATDTPLADSWKVSPWMRELLREKSPG
;
A
#
# COMPACT_ATOMS: atom_id res chain seq x y z
N MET A 1 5.70 12.29 -13.61
CA MET A 1 5.49 13.56 -12.85
C MET A 1 6.26 13.53 -11.52
N LYS A 2 6.60 14.67 -10.87
CA LYS A 2 7.20 14.66 -9.51
C LYS A 2 6.10 14.57 -8.46
N SER A 3 6.26 13.72 -7.44
CA SER A 3 5.32 13.66 -6.32
C SER A 3 5.26 15.01 -5.59
N PRO A 4 4.07 15.54 -5.27
CA PRO A 4 3.92 16.71 -4.42
C PRO A 4 4.11 16.38 -2.92
N PHE A 5 4.21 15.09 -2.57
CA PHE A 5 4.40 14.62 -1.20
C PHE A 5 5.86 14.24 -0.93
N PRO A 6 6.30 14.27 0.34
CA PRO A 6 7.61 13.76 0.72
C PRO A 6 7.76 12.31 0.24
N LYS A 7 8.83 12.06 -0.52
CA LYS A 7 9.11 10.70 -0.99
C LYS A 7 9.36 9.78 0.18
N ARG A 8 8.79 8.59 0.11
CA ARG A 8 9.02 7.52 1.08
C ARG A 8 9.27 6.22 0.33
N TYR A 9 10.16 5.42 0.89
CA TYR A 9 10.65 4.17 0.32
C TYR A 9 10.61 3.11 1.41
N TRP A 10 10.56 1.84 1.01
CA TRP A 10 10.74 0.74 1.95
C TRP A 10 12.15 0.79 2.52
N THR A 11 12.26 0.51 3.82
CA THR A 11 13.57 0.41 4.46
C THR A 11 13.97 -1.05 4.56
N ARG A 12 15.27 -1.31 4.64
CA ARG A 12 15.76 -2.68 4.85
C ARG A 12 15.14 -3.31 6.11
N ALA A 13 15.06 -2.53 7.18
CA ALA A 13 14.51 -2.97 8.46
C ALA A 13 13.00 -3.29 8.38
N SER A 14 12.20 -2.55 7.60
CA SER A 14 10.78 -2.87 7.43
C SER A 14 10.59 -4.15 6.62
N ILE A 15 11.39 -4.35 5.57
CA ILE A 15 11.40 -5.59 4.77
C ILE A 15 11.77 -6.80 5.64
N GLU A 16 12.87 -6.71 6.41
CA GLU A 16 13.31 -7.79 7.31
C GLU A 16 12.23 -8.13 8.34
N PHE A 17 11.64 -7.12 8.97
CA PHE A 17 10.56 -7.33 9.94
C PHE A 17 9.36 -8.06 9.33
N LEU A 18 8.90 -7.63 8.15
CA LEU A 18 7.72 -8.23 7.50
C LEU A 18 8.02 -9.61 6.92
N SER A 19 9.24 -9.82 6.41
CA SER A 19 9.73 -11.12 5.97
C SER A 19 9.73 -12.13 7.11
N GLU A 20 10.31 -11.79 8.26
CA GLU A 20 10.29 -12.66 9.44
C GLU A 20 8.85 -12.89 9.91
N LYS A 21 8.01 -11.85 9.92
CA LYS A 21 6.64 -11.92 10.41
C LYS A 21 5.75 -12.83 9.58
N PHE A 22 5.94 -12.86 8.26
CA PHE A 22 5.09 -13.59 7.33
C PHE A 22 5.78 -14.79 6.67
N ASP A 23 7.03 -15.09 7.01
CA ASP A 23 7.81 -16.14 6.36
C ASP A 23 7.90 -15.93 4.84
N HIS A 24 8.24 -14.69 4.44
CA HIS A 24 8.47 -14.33 3.04
C HIS A 24 9.96 -14.33 2.72
N PRO A 25 10.38 -14.82 1.54
CA PRO A 25 11.79 -14.81 1.17
C PRO A 25 12.27 -13.37 0.96
N ILE A 26 13.56 -13.15 1.21
CA ILE A 26 14.26 -11.92 0.83
C ILE A 26 15.37 -12.32 -0.13
N PHE A 27 15.44 -11.63 -1.27
CA PHE A 27 16.56 -11.71 -2.19
C PHE A 27 17.29 -10.36 -2.25
N ASP A 28 18.61 -10.36 -2.07
CA ASP A 28 19.42 -9.13 -1.92
C ASP A 28 19.39 -8.18 -3.15
N TYR A 29 18.91 -8.67 -4.29
CA TYR A 29 18.82 -7.91 -5.54
C TYR A 29 17.40 -7.37 -5.84
N GLU A 30 16.43 -7.63 -4.96
CA GLU A 30 15.03 -7.35 -5.24
C GLU A 30 14.63 -5.92 -4.81
N GLN A 31 14.38 -5.07 -5.81
CA GLN A 31 13.94 -3.69 -5.57
C GLN A 31 12.43 -3.58 -5.32
N ASP A 32 11.65 -4.52 -5.85
CA ASP A 32 10.18 -4.52 -5.84
C ASP A 32 9.60 -5.54 -4.85
N TRP A 33 10.35 -5.87 -3.78
CA TRP A 33 10.04 -6.93 -2.82
C TRP A 33 8.58 -6.94 -2.33
N ALA A 34 8.05 -5.78 -1.89
CA ALA A 34 6.69 -5.73 -1.34
C ALA A 34 5.62 -6.06 -2.40
N TYR A 35 5.95 -5.91 -3.69
CA TYR A 35 5.06 -6.26 -4.80
C TYR A 35 5.18 -7.74 -5.17
N THR A 36 6.36 -8.33 -5.10
CA THR A 36 6.59 -9.73 -5.49
C THR A 36 6.14 -10.75 -4.44
N VAL A 37 6.16 -10.38 -3.16
CA VAL A 37 5.71 -11.26 -2.05
C VAL A 37 4.27 -11.01 -1.61
N ALA A 38 3.59 -10.02 -2.20
CA ALA A 38 2.18 -9.78 -1.92
C ALA A 38 1.37 -11.03 -2.29
N ASP A 39 0.48 -11.43 -1.39
CA ASP A 39 -0.32 -12.65 -1.56
C ASP A 39 -1.71 -12.40 -0.96
N PHE A 40 -2.73 -12.42 -1.81
CA PHE A 40 -4.11 -12.19 -1.39
C PHE A 40 -4.63 -13.29 -0.45
N GLY A 41 -4.13 -14.52 -0.56
CA GLY A 41 -4.43 -15.61 0.37
C GLY A 41 -3.96 -15.35 1.80
N ARG A 42 -3.02 -14.40 1.99
CA ARG A 42 -2.49 -13.97 3.29
C ARG A 42 -3.00 -12.60 3.75
N LEU A 43 -3.95 -12.02 3.02
CA LEU A 43 -4.43 -10.65 3.24
C LEU A 43 -4.90 -10.40 4.69
N ASP A 44 -5.62 -11.34 5.31
CA ASP A 44 -6.13 -11.15 6.68
C ASP A 44 -4.99 -11.02 7.71
N ALA A 45 -3.86 -11.72 7.48
CA ALA A 45 -2.67 -11.58 8.32
C ALA A 45 -2.02 -10.21 8.15
N TYR A 46 -1.94 -9.71 6.90
CA TYR A 46 -1.42 -8.37 6.61
C TYR A 46 -2.25 -7.29 7.28
N LEU A 47 -3.59 -7.35 7.12
CA LEU A 47 -4.51 -6.39 7.72
C LEU A 47 -4.46 -6.43 9.26
N SER A 48 -4.30 -7.62 9.85
CA SER A 48 -4.13 -7.77 11.29
C SER A 48 -2.92 -7.00 11.79
N VAL A 49 -1.75 -7.21 11.18
CA VAL A 49 -0.52 -6.49 11.56
C VAL A 49 -0.62 -5.00 11.26
N PHE A 50 -1.24 -4.63 10.14
CA PHE A 50 -1.43 -3.22 9.76
C PHE A 50 -2.22 -2.45 10.82
N ARG A 51 -3.17 -3.07 11.52
CA ARG A 51 -3.93 -2.43 12.60
C ARG A 51 -3.19 -2.32 13.93
N GLU A 52 -2.05 -2.98 14.09
CA GLU A 52 -1.28 -2.92 15.32
C GLU A 52 -0.74 -1.50 15.56
N ARG A 53 -0.86 -0.98 16.78
CA ARG A 53 -0.28 0.33 17.15
C ARG A 53 1.23 0.28 17.42
N SER A 54 1.77 -0.94 17.60
CA SER A 54 3.18 -1.19 17.94
C SER A 54 4.12 -1.10 16.73
N ILE A 55 3.61 -1.25 15.50
CA ILE A 55 4.44 -1.13 14.30
C ILE A 55 4.73 0.34 13.98
N ASN A 56 5.96 0.63 13.58
CA ASN A 56 6.37 1.98 13.21
C ASN A 56 5.89 2.37 11.80
N ASP A 57 6.03 3.65 11.46
CA ASP A 57 5.56 4.21 10.20
C ASP A 57 6.22 3.57 8.95
N ASP A 58 7.48 3.09 9.02
CA ASP A 58 8.17 2.47 7.87
C ASP A 58 7.63 1.06 7.60
N ILE A 59 7.39 0.29 8.65
CA ILE A 59 6.71 -1.01 8.58
C ILE A 59 5.31 -0.82 8.04
N ARG A 60 4.56 0.17 8.56
CA ARG A 60 3.20 0.49 8.11
C ARG A 60 3.17 0.88 6.63
N PHE A 61 4.11 1.71 6.19
CA PHE A 61 4.22 2.11 4.79
C PHE A 61 4.49 0.91 3.87
N THR A 62 5.48 0.07 4.21
CA THR A 62 5.86 -1.12 3.43
C THR A 62 4.72 -2.14 3.37
N LEU A 63 4.09 -2.42 4.51
CA LEU A 63 2.94 -3.33 4.60
C LEU A 63 1.72 -2.80 3.85
N GLY A 64 1.53 -1.48 3.82
CA GLY A 64 0.50 -0.87 2.98
C GLY A 64 0.69 -1.25 1.51
N ASP A 65 1.93 -1.28 1.00
CA ASP A 65 2.20 -1.59 -0.41
C ASP A 65 1.92 -3.06 -0.72
N MET A 66 2.25 -3.96 0.21
CA MET A 66 1.87 -5.37 0.11
C MET A 66 0.35 -5.55 0.06
N ILE A 67 -0.39 -4.80 0.89
CA ILE A 67 -1.86 -4.87 0.92
C ILE A 67 -2.46 -4.32 -0.38
N ILE A 68 -1.99 -3.16 -0.85
CA ILE A 68 -2.47 -2.58 -2.11
C ILE A 68 -2.17 -3.53 -3.27
N GLN A 69 -0.97 -4.10 -3.36
CA GLN A 69 -0.61 -5.06 -4.40
C GLN A 69 -1.48 -6.31 -4.34
N ALA A 70 -1.70 -6.90 -3.16
CA ALA A 70 -2.57 -8.08 -3.03
C ALA A 70 -4.00 -7.78 -3.53
N PHE A 71 -4.53 -6.60 -3.21
CA PHE A 71 -5.81 -6.14 -3.74
C PHE A 71 -5.77 -5.87 -5.24
N GLU A 72 -4.68 -5.32 -5.78
CA GLU A 72 -4.46 -5.11 -7.21
C GLU A 72 -4.51 -6.42 -7.99
N ASP A 73 -3.84 -7.46 -7.50
CA ASP A 73 -3.73 -8.74 -8.22
C ASP A 73 -5.06 -9.51 -8.20
N GLU A 74 -5.67 -9.71 -7.04
CA GLU A 74 -6.78 -10.67 -6.88
C GLU A 74 -8.03 -10.10 -6.20
N GLY A 75 -7.95 -8.92 -5.60
CA GLY A 75 -9.06 -8.35 -4.82
C GLY A 75 -10.25 -7.85 -5.65
N ASP A 76 -11.47 -8.05 -5.13
CA ASP A 76 -12.68 -7.36 -5.59
C ASP A 76 -12.86 -6.05 -4.81
N LEU A 77 -12.31 -4.96 -5.35
CA LEU A 77 -12.29 -3.65 -4.68
C LEU A 77 -13.69 -3.05 -4.45
N ALA A 78 -14.70 -3.48 -5.21
CA ALA A 78 -16.06 -2.95 -5.10
C ALA A 78 -16.88 -3.72 -4.07
N ALA A 79 -16.61 -5.01 -3.89
CA ALA A 79 -17.39 -5.88 -3.00
C ALA A 79 -16.67 -6.24 -1.69
N ASP A 80 -15.33 -6.17 -1.63
CA ASP A 80 -14.58 -6.59 -0.45
C ASP A 80 -14.59 -5.48 0.63
N PRO A 81 -15.26 -5.68 1.79
CA PRO A 81 -15.31 -4.68 2.84
C PRO A 81 -13.92 -4.40 3.46
N ARG A 82 -12.98 -5.34 3.36
CA ARG A 82 -11.61 -5.17 3.86
C ARG A 82 -10.86 -4.09 3.11
N TRP A 83 -11.17 -3.90 1.81
CA TRP A 83 -10.60 -2.80 1.03
C TRP A 83 -11.05 -1.45 1.57
N VAL A 84 -12.36 -1.31 1.82
CA VAL A 84 -12.94 -0.08 2.37
C VAL A 84 -12.37 0.23 3.75
N GLU A 85 -12.24 -0.78 4.62
CA GLU A 85 -11.60 -0.64 5.93
C GLU A 85 -10.14 -0.21 5.82
N PHE A 86 -9.37 -0.84 4.93
CA PHE A 86 -7.98 -0.48 4.67
C PHE A 86 -7.84 0.96 4.20
N LEU A 87 -8.66 1.40 3.24
CA LEU A 87 -8.64 2.79 2.76
C LEU A 87 -9.02 3.79 3.87
N ALA A 88 -9.92 3.44 4.78
CA ALA A 88 -10.25 4.29 5.92
C ALA A 88 -9.03 4.49 6.84
N HIS A 89 -8.24 3.44 7.07
CA HIS A 89 -6.97 3.56 7.82
C HIS A 89 -5.93 4.39 7.08
N VAL A 90 -5.74 4.15 5.78
CA VAL A 90 -4.84 4.94 4.93
C VAL A 90 -5.24 6.42 4.93
N SER A 91 -6.54 6.71 4.90
CA SER A 91 -7.11 8.06 4.96
C SER A 91 -6.90 8.73 6.31
N ALA A 92 -7.00 7.98 7.42
CA ALA A 92 -6.74 8.48 8.76
C ALA A 92 -5.27 8.83 8.99
N ASP A 93 -4.36 7.98 8.49
CA ASP A 93 -2.91 8.15 8.60
C ASP A 93 -2.27 8.68 7.30
N PHE A 94 -2.99 9.54 6.57
CA PHE A 94 -2.63 9.96 5.21
C PHE A 94 -1.21 10.52 5.10
N ARG A 95 -0.69 11.20 6.14
CA ARG A 95 0.69 11.71 6.16
C ARG A 95 1.74 10.61 5.94
N ILE A 96 1.49 9.41 6.43
CA ILE A 96 2.38 8.25 6.25
C ILE A 96 2.31 7.74 4.81
N HIS A 97 1.10 7.70 4.26
CA HIS A 97 0.77 7.05 2.99
C HIS A 97 0.69 8.00 1.79
N ALA A 98 0.84 9.32 1.96
CA ALA A 98 0.57 10.28 0.89
C ALA A 98 1.37 10.01 -0.39
N HIS A 99 2.66 9.63 -0.26
CA HIS A 99 3.48 9.24 -1.40
C HIS A 99 2.98 7.97 -2.09
N GLN A 100 2.56 6.98 -1.30
CA GLN A 100 2.03 5.72 -1.77
C GLN A 100 0.68 5.89 -2.48
N VAL A 101 -0.25 6.62 -1.88
CA VAL A 101 -1.53 6.98 -2.51
C VAL A 101 -1.28 7.75 -3.81
N TRP A 102 -0.33 8.70 -3.82
CA TRP A 102 0.05 9.42 -5.03
C TRP A 102 0.60 8.51 -6.13
N TYR A 103 1.48 7.59 -5.77
CA TYR A 103 2.05 6.62 -6.69
C TYR A 103 0.93 5.79 -7.33
N TRP A 104 0.16 5.07 -6.52
CA TRP A 104 -0.89 4.16 -6.98
C TRP A 104 -2.08 4.85 -7.66
N ALA A 105 -2.26 6.17 -7.48
CA ALA A 105 -3.27 6.92 -8.21
C ALA A 105 -2.97 7.06 -9.70
N ALA A 106 -1.70 6.94 -10.13
CA ALA A 106 -1.28 7.02 -11.53
C ALA A 106 -1.96 8.17 -12.29
N THR A 107 -2.00 9.39 -11.75
CA THR A 107 -2.84 10.47 -12.27
C THR A 107 -2.43 10.97 -13.66
N ASP A 108 -1.24 10.62 -14.12
CA ASP A 108 -0.72 10.90 -15.46
C ASP A 108 -1.07 9.81 -16.49
N THR A 109 -1.77 8.75 -16.09
CA THR A 109 -2.22 7.65 -16.95
C THR A 109 -3.75 7.69 -17.10
N PRO A 110 -4.35 7.45 -18.29
CA PRO A 110 -5.79 7.28 -18.41
C PRO A 110 -6.31 6.19 -17.46
N LEU A 111 -7.52 6.35 -16.91
CA LEU A 111 -8.04 5.40 -15.91
C LEU A 111 -8.19 3.97 -16.48
N ALA A 112 -8.46 3.85 -17.79
CA ALA A 112 -8.57 2.57 -18.49
C ALA A 112 -7.23 1.82 -18.60
N ASP A 113 -6.11 2.54 -18.49
CA ASP A 113 -4.75 2.01 -18.62
C ASP A 113 -3.98 2.04 -17.28
N SER A 114 -4.64 2.43 -16.18
CA SER A 114 -4.05 2.48 -14.84
C SER A 114 -4.32 1.20 -14.05
N TRP A 115 -3.66 1.04 -12.91
CA TRP A 115 -3.92 -0.05 -11.97
C TRP A 115 -5.39 -0.12 -11.55
N LYS A 116 -5.86 -1.32 -11.24
CA LYS A 116 -7.23 -1.58 -10.76
C LYS A 116 -7.53 -0.75 -9.51
N VAL A 117 -6.57 -0.54 -8.61
CA VAL A 117 -6.70 0.28 -7.39
C VAL A 117 -6.71 1.80 -7.65
N SER A 118 -6.26 2.26 -8.82
CA SER A 118 -6.08 3.69 -9.10
C SER A 118 -7.33 4.57 -8.92
N PRO A 119 -8.56 4.16 -9.28
CA PRO A 119 -9.76 4.97 -9.06
C PRO A 119 -9.92 5.43 -7.60
N TRP A 120 -9.73 4.51 -6.64
CA TRP A 120 -9.83 4.78 -5.19
C TRP A 120 -8.69 5.65 -4.69
N MET A 121 -7.47 5.41 -5.18
CA MET A 121 -6.31 6.22 -4.80
C MET A 121 -6.45 7.65 -5.28
N ARG A 122 -6.99 7.87 -6.49
CA ARG A 122 -7.33 9.21 -7.00
C ARG A 122 -8.39 9.90 -6.15
N GLU A 123 -9.37 9.15 -5.65
CA GLU A 123 -10.39 9.68 -4.75
C GLU A 123 -9.78 10.15 -3.42
N LEU A 124 -9.00 9.29 -2.77
CA LEU A 124 -8.27 9.66 -1.55
C LEU A 124 -7.37 10.88 -1.75
N LEU A 125 -6.66 10.98 -2.89
CA LEU A 125 -5.88 12.17 -3.20
C LEU A 125 -6.74 13.43 -3.29
N ARG A 126 -7.89 13.38 -3.99
CA ARG A 126 -8.78 14.54 -4.13
C ARG A 126 -9.32 15.00 -2.77
N GLU A 127 -9.67 14.06 -1.89
CA GLU A 127 -10.18 14.38 -0.55
C GLU A 127 -9.12 15.00 0.37
N LYS A 128 -7.86 14.60 0.21
CA LYS A 128 -6.77 14.96 1.12
C LYS A 128 -5.85 16.06 0.60
N SER A 129 -5.95 16.40 -0.68
CA SER A 129 -5.21 17.52 -1.26
C SER A 129 -5.92 18.82 -0.85
N PRO A 130 -5.21 19.78 -0.24
CA PRO A 130 -5.77 21.13 -0.07
C PRO A 130 -6.04 21.70 -1.48
N GLY A 131 -7.27 22.17 -1.69
CA GLY A 131 -7.67 22.85 -2.93
C GLY A 131 -6.93 24.16 -3.17
#